data_AF-A0A4P6DUT5-F1
#
_entry.id   AF-A0A4P6DUT5-F1
#
_cell.length_a   1.000
_cell.length_b   1.000
_cell.length_c   1.000
_cell.angle_alpha   90.00
_cell.angle_beta   90.00
_cell.angle_gamma   90.00
#
_symmetry.space_group_name_H-M   'P 1'
#
loop_
_entity.id
_entity.type
_entity.pdbx_description
1 polymer ?
#
loop_
_entity_poly.entity_id
_entity_poly.type
_entity_poly.pdbx_seq_one_letter_code
_entity_poly.pdbx_strand_id
1 'polypeptide(L)' 'MSETDWPSWIKAAGIRVVKTGAQTLITLIGTDMVSIIQLDWPQMLAVTATTMVLSLLTSIAGLPEVDDGKSPISTR' A
#
# COMPACT_ATOMS: atom_id res chain seq x y z
N MET A 1 8.16 -20.45 9.37
CA MET A 1 7.08 -19.45 9.36
C MET A 1 6.04 -19.86 10.40
N SER A 2 6.03 -19.22 11.56
CA SER A 2 5.02 -19.50 12.59
C SER A 2 3.65 -19.03 12.09
N GLU A 3 2.59 -19.77 12.42
CA GLU A 3 1.18 -19.39 12.15
C GLU A 3 0.84 -17.95 12.59
N THR A 4 1.66 -17.35 13.47
CA THR A 4 1.48 -16.03 14.08
C THR A 4 1.96 -14.85 13.23
N ASP A 5 2.77 -15.04 12.19
CA ASP A 5 3.36 -13.93 11.41
C ASP A 5 2.44 -13.48 10.25
N TRP A 6 1.62 -14.40 9.71
CA TRP A 6 0.65 -14.14 8.64
C TRP A 6 -0.39 -13.04 8.97
N PRO A 7 -1.00 -13.02 10.17
CA PRO A 7 -1.96 -11.99 10.55
C PRO A 7 -1.33 -10.59 10.67
N SER A 8 -0.05 -10.52 11.05
CA SER A 8 0.69 -9.26 11.17
C SER A 8 1.01 -8.68 9.79
N TRP A 9 1.46 -9.52 8.87
CA TRP A 9 1.76 -9.13 7.50
C TRP A 9 0.52 -8.60 6.77
N ILE A 10 -0.63 -9.30 6.86
CA ILE A 10 -1.89 -8.84 6.21
C ILE A 10 -2.29 -7.45 6.72
N LYS A 11 -2.15 -7.19 8.03
CA LYS A 11 -2.45 -5.87 8.61
C LYS A 11 -1.51 -4.79 8.06
N ALA A 12 -0.20 -5.07 8.01
CA ALA A 12 0.79 -4.13 7.49
C ALA A 12 0.59 -3.85 5.99
N ALA A 13 0.35 -4.89 5.19
CA ALA A 13 0.07 -4.80 3.76
C ALA A 13 -1.21 -3.99 3.50
N GLY A 14 -2.29 -4.25 4.24
CA GLY A 14 -3.54 -3.49 4.15
C GLY A 14 -3.35 -2.01 4.44
N ILE A 15 -2.62 -1.67 5.51
CA ILE A 15 -2.30 -0.27 5.84
C ILE A 15 -1.50 0.40 4.72
N ARG A 16 -0.53 -0.32 4.13
CA ARG A 16 0.28 0.19 3.02
C ARG A 16 -0.59 0.50 1.80
N VAL A 17 -1.46 -0.42 1.40
CA VAL A 17 -2.35 -0.24 0.24
C VAL A 17 -3.24 0.99 0.41
N VAL A 18 -3.86 1.16 1.58
CA VAL A 18 -4.71 2.33 1.86
C VAL A 18 -3.90 3.62 1.82
N LYS A 19 -2.70 3.64 2.42
CA LYS A 19 -1.81 4.81 2.37
C LYS A 19 -1.36 5.15 0.95
N THR A 20 -1.01 4.15 0.14
CA THR A 20 -0.66 4.33 -1.28
C THR A 20 -1.84 4.91 -2.07
N GLY A 21 -3.06 4.40 -1.83
CA GLY A 21 -4.26 4.92 -2.47
C GLY A 21 -4.51 6.40 -2.13
N ALA A 22 -4.43 6.75 -0.85
CA ALA A 22 -4.58 8.13 -0.40
C ALA A 22 -3.52 9.07 -1.00
N GLN A 23 -2.25 8.67 -0.98
CA GLN A 23 -1.17 9.46 -1.58
C GLN A 23 -1.37 9.66 -3.08
N THR A 24 -1.76 8.61 -3.81
CA THR A 24 -2.02 8.69 -5.25
C THR A 24 -3.16 9.67 -5.54
N LEU A 25 -4.26 9.58 -4.80
CA LEU A 25 -5.39 10.48 -4.98
C LEU A 25 -5.00 11.94 -4.70
N ILE A 26 -4.23 12.20 -3.63
CA ILE A 26 -3.72 13.54 -3.30
C ILE A 26 -2.85 14.09 -4.44
N THR A 27 -1.96 13.26 -4.99
CA THR A 27 -1.11 13.66 -6.12
C THR A 27 -1.93 14.00 -7.36
N LEU A 28 -2.93 13.18 -7.69
CA LEU A 28 -3.80 13.43 -8.85
C LEU A 28 -4.60 14.74 -8.69
N ILE A 29 -5.19 14.96 -7.52
CA ILE A 29 -5.90 16.22 -7.19
C ILE A 29 -4.96 17.44 -7.35
N GLY A 30 -3.72 17.31 -6.85
CA GLY A 30 -2.73 18.39 -6.89
C GLY A 30 -2.17 18.66 -8.29
N THR A 31 -2.17 17.66 -9.18
CA THR A 31 -1.59 17.77 -10.54
C THR A 31 -2.51 18.52 -11.49
N ASP A 32 -3.82 18.28 -11.42
CA ASP A 32 -4.76 18.86 -12.36
C ASP A 32 -5.02 20.36 -12.10
N MET A 33 -4.70 20.86 -10.89
CA MET A 33 -4.87 22.28 -10.50
C MET A 33 -6.26 22.87 -10.82
N VAL A 34 -7.29 22.02 -10.89
CA VAL A 34 -8.67 22.41 -11.22
C VAL A 34 -9.58 22.41 -10.00
N SER A 35 -10.75 23.02 -10.14
CA SER A 35 -11.78 22.98 -9.11
C SER A 35 -12.20 21.53 -8.84
N ILE A 36 -12.55 21.21 -7.59
CA ILE A 36 -12.91 19.86 -7.14
C ILE A 36 -14.09 19.24 -7.91
N ILE A 37 -14.94 20.08 -8.52
CA ILE A 37 -16.10 19.66 -9.33
C ILE A 37 -15.69 19.32 -10.77
N GLN A 38 -14.57 19.87 -11.25
CA GLN A 38 -14.04 19.63 -12.60
C GLN A 38 -13.08 18.45 -12.68
N LEU A 39 -12.74 17.85 -11.54
CA LEU A 39 -11.89 16.66 -11.48
C LEU A 39 -12.59 15.46 -12.13
N ASP A 40 -11.83 14.71 -12.94
CA ASP A 40 -12.28 13.44 -13.49
C ASP A 40 -12.19 12.35 -12.39
N TRP A 41 -13.17 12.35 -11.50
CA TRP A 41 -13.30 11.37 -10.43
C TRP A 41 -13.24 9.91 -10.92
N PRO A 42 -13.95 9.53 -12.00
CA PRO A 42 -13.83 8.19 -12.57
C PRO A 42 -12.38 7.81 -12.92
N GLN A 43 -11.66 8.68 -13.64
CA GLN A 43 -10.28 8.42 -14.02
C GLN A 43 -9.36 8.36 -12.80
N MET A 44 -9.51 9.29 -11.86
CA MET A 44 -8.65 9.35 -10.67
C MET A 44 -8.83 8.12 -9.78
N LEU A 45 -10.06 7.65 -9.61
CA LEU A 45 -10.34 6.42 -8.87
C LEU A 45 -9.81 5.20 -9.60
N ALA A 46 -9.87 5.16 -10.94
CA ALA A 46 -9.31 4.05 -11.72
C ALA A 46 -7.78 3.96 -11.61
N VAL A 47 -7.09 5.10 -11.71
CA VAL A 47 -5.63 5.18 -11.51
C VAL A 47 -5.27 4.79 -10.08
N THR A 48 -5.99 5.32 -9.10
CA THR A 48 -5.79 4.99 -7.69
C THR A 48 -6.01 3.51 -7.40
N ALA A 49 -7.07 2.91 -7.94
CA ALA A 49 -7.33 1.48 -7.83
C ALA A 49 -6.18 0.65 -8.42
N THR A 50 -5.67 1.03 -9.59
CA THR A 50 -4.53 0.36 -10.23
C THR A 50 -3.28 0.44 -9.35
N THR A 51 -2.96 1.61 -8.79
CA THR A 51 -1.81 1.76 -7.87
C THR A 51 -1.97 0.99 -6.56
N MET A 52 -3.20 0.88 -6.03
CA MET A 52 -3.49 0.05 -4.86
C MET A 52 -3.27 -1.43 -5.14
N VAL A 53 -3.72 -1.93 -6.31
CA VAL A 53 -3.47 -3.31 -6.75
C VAL A 53 -1.97 -3.55 -6.91
N LEU A 54 -1.25 -2.64 -7.55
CA LEU A 54 0.22 -2.71 -7.66
C LEU A 54 0.90 -2.72 -6.29
N SER A 55 0.44 -1.91 -5.33
CA SER A 55 0.96 -1.88 -3.96
C SER A 55 0.73 -3.21 -3.23
N LEU A 56 -0.44 -3.80 -3.42
CA LEU A 56 -0.78 -5.12 -2.87
C LEU A 56 0.09 -6.22 -3.50
N LEU A 57 0.20 -6.25 -4.84
CA LEU A 57 1.05 -7.20 -5.56
C LEU A 57 2.52 -7.06 -5.18
N THR A 58 3.01 -5.83 -4.99
CA THR A 58 4.37 -5.56 -4.50
C THR A 58 4.54 -6.01 -3.06
N SER A 59 3.52 -5.87 -2.21
CA SER A 59 3.54 -6.39 -0.85
C SER A 59 3.63 -7.92 -0.83
N ILE A 60 2.97 -8.61 -1.77
CA ILE A 60 3.04 -10.08 -1.94
C ILE A 60 4.38 -10.48 -2.54
N ALA A 61 4.92 -9.73 -3.50
CA ALA A 61 6.27 -9.93 -4.03
C ALA A 61 7.36 -9.63 -2.98
N GLY A 62 7.05 -8.81 -1.97
CA GLY A 62 7.84 -8.55 -0.76
C GLY A 62 7.54 -9.50 0.41
N LEU A 63 6.68 -10.52 0.22
CA LEU A 63 6.54 -11.64 1.14
C LEU A 63 7.85 -12.46 1.36
N PRO A 64 8.87 -12.44 0.46
CA PRO A 64 10.23 -12.92 0.79
C PRO A 64 10.98 -12.01 1.78
N GLU A 65 10.57 -10.75 1.95
CA GLU A 65 11.29 -9.74 2.76
C GLU A 65 10.80 -9.70 4.23
N VAL A 66 9.92 -10.61 4.65
CA VAL A 66 9.59 -10.81 6.08
C VAL A 66 10.56 -11.76 6.78
N ASP A 67 11.67 -12.13 6.11
CA ASP A 67 12.70 -13.01 6.67
C ASP A 67 13.82 -12.27 7.43
N ASP A 68 13.74 -10.96 7.68
CA ASP A 68 14.81 -10.26 8.39
C ASP A 68 14.36 -9.20 9.42
N GLY A 69 13.33 -9.54 10.20
CA GLY A 69 12.86 -8.72 11.33
C GLY A 69 13.07 -9.30 12.72
N LYS A 70 13.52 -10.56 12.84
CA LYS A 70 13.93 -11.15 14.11
C LYS A 70 15.43 -11.39 14.06
N SER A 71 16.18 -10.40 14.55
CA SER A 71 17.57 -10.60 14.97
C SER A 71 17.69 -11.96 15.67
N PRO A 72 18.61 -12.85 15.25
CA PRO A 72 18.96 -14.06 16.00
C PRO A 72 19.55 -13.76 17.40
N ILE A 73 19.63 -12.48 17.80
CA ILE A 73 20.29 -11.98 19.00
C ILE A 73 19.38 -11.00 19.78
N SER A 74 18.18 -11.44 20.16
CA SER A 74 17.61 -10.99 21.46
C SER A 74 17.27 -12.18 22.37
N THR A 75 17.94 -13.31 22.15
CA THR A 75 18.28 -14.24 23.22
C THR A 75 19.35 -13.59 24.09
N ARG A 76 18.92 -12.66 24.97
CA ARG A 76 19.47 -12.49 26.31
C ARG A 76 18.55 -11.64 27.17
#